data_AF-F4PFJ7-F1
#
_entry.id   AF-F4PFJ7-F1
#
_cell.length_a   1.000
_cell.length_b   1.000
_cell.length_c   1.000
_cell.angle_alpha   90.00
_cell.angle_beta   90.00
_cell.angle_gamma   90.00
#
_symmetry.space_group_name_H-M   'P 1'
#
loop_
_entity.id
_entity.type
_entity.pdbx_description
1 polymer ?
#
loop_
_entity_poly.entity_id
_entity_poly.type
_entity_poly.pdbx_seq_one_letter_code
_entity_poly.pdbx_strand_id
1 'polypeptide(L)'
;MEEKTMRNSEDISVIIINGDIETVWDAITDEKKLKEWYAPGSPWEIPNLKVGEQAKFTLMPSVHNNLSDPYSMTMTIRTVTPYEEFSIYLDEQQMLLSFALHSERNGVSVTINSAGFNESLANLKALVEGKEIPYV
;
A
#
# COMPACT_ATOMS: atom_id res chain seq x y z
N MET A 1 9.91 -35.22 -11.40
CA MET A 1 10.48 -34.06 -12.09
C MET A 1 9.67 -32.89 -11.58
N GLU A 2 10.21 -32.18 -10.59
CA GLU A 2 9.50 -31.05 -9.98
C GLU A 2 9.40 -29.94 -11.02
N GLU A 3 8.17 -29.57 -11.37
CA GLU A 3 7.90 -28.36 -12.13
C GLU A 3 8.37 -27.18 -11.29
N LYS A 4 9.56 -26.70 -11.62
CA LYS A 4 10.05 -25.40 -11.21
C LYS A 4 9.19 -24.38 -11.95
N THR A 5 8.02 -24.06 -11.39
CA THR A 5 7.18 -22.96 -11.87
C THR A 5 8.05 -21.73 -11.88
N MET A 6 8.44 -21.31 -13.09
CA MET A 6 8.98 -19.99 -13.33
C MET A 6 7.89 -19.04 -12.84
N ARG A 7 8.12 -18.40 -11.69
CA ARG A 7 7.36 -17.19 -11.32
C ARG A 7 7.57 -16.25 -12.50
N ASN A 8 6.53 -16.06 -13.31
CA ASN A 8 6.46 -14.89 -14.17
C ASN A 8 6.85 -13.70 -13.28
N SER A 9 7.67 -12.79 -13.78
CA SER A 9 7.83 -11.50 -13.14
C SER A 9 6.46 -10.82 -13.20
N GLU A 10 5.60 -11.15 -12.24
CA GLU A 10 4.36 -10.45 -11.99
C GLU A 10 4.76 -8.99 -11.80
N ASP A 11 4.11 -8.11 -12.54
CA ASP A 11 4.33 -6.68 -12.51
C ASP A 11 4.15 -6.20 -11.06
N ILE A 12 5.25 -6.06 -10.31
CA ILE A 12 5.27 -5.63 -8.91
C ILE A 12 5.97 -4.28 -8.79
N SER A 13 5.58 -3.51 -7.77
CA SER A 13 6.30 -2.30 -7.37
C SER A 13 7.06 -2.57 -6.07
N VAL A 14 8.32 -2.14 -5.98
CA VAL A 14 9.16 -2.41 -4.80
C VAL A 14 10.02 -1.20 -4.45
N ILE A 15 10.20 -0.96 -3.14
CA ILE A 15 11.12 0.06 -2.65
C ILE A 15 11.81 -0.41 -1.36
N ILE A 16 13.03 0.08 -1.12
CA ILE A 16 13.74 -0.09 0.16
C ILE A 16 13.64 1.22 0.95
N ILE A 17 13.19 1.13 2.19
CA ILE A 17 12.97 2.26 3.10
C ILE A 17 13.96 2.17 4.26
N ASN A 18 14.66 3.26 4.56
CA ASN A 18 15.51 3.33 5.74
C ASN A 18 14.65 3.69 6.96
N GLY A 19 14.24 2.67 7.71
CA GLY A 19 13.42 2.78 8.93
C GLY A 19 13.26 1.42 9.58
N ASP A 20 12.70 1.39 10.79
CA ASP A 20 12.32 0.15 11.46
C ASP A 20 11.01 -0.42 10.90
N ILE A 21 10.82 -1.73 11.06
CA ILE A 21 9.67 -2.45 10.48
C ILE A 21 8.36 -2.06 11.14
N GLU A 22 8.40 -1.65 12.41
CA GLU A 22 7.25 -1.16 13.14
C GLU A 22 6.72 0.16 12.56
N THR A 23 7.61 1.10 12.26
CA THR A 23 7.25 2.38 11.63
C THR A 23 6.73 2.19 10.21
N VAL A 24 7.33 1.29 9.44
CA VAL A 24 6.85 0.96 8.08
C VAL A 24 5.50 0.26 8.13
N TRP A 25 5.31 -0.69 9.06
CA TRP A 25 4.04 -1.38 9.27
C TRP A 25 2.91 -0.41 9.65
N ASP A 26 3.19 0.49 10.59
CA ASP A 26 2.23 1.52 10.98
C ASP A 26 1.88 2.42 9.79
N ALA A 27 2.86 2.80 8.96
CA ALA A 27 2.62 3.60 7.77
C ALA A 27 1.73 2.94 6.71
N ILE A 28 1.76 1.61 6.58
CA ILE A 28 0.92 0.88 5.61
C ILE A 28 -0.44 0.43 6.17
N THR A 29 -0.69 0.57 7.49
CA THR A 29 -1.92 0.10 8.13
C THR A 29 -2.72 1.20 8.85
N ASP A 30 -2.10 2.32 9.22
CA ASP A 30 -2.78 3.47 9.80
C ASP A 30 -3.45 4.33 8.72
N GLU A 31 -4.75 4.59 8.90
CA GLU A 31 -5.58 5.32 7.93
C GLU A 31 -5.10 6.76 7.68
N LYS A 32 -4.52 7.42 8.69
CA LYS A 32 -4.04 8.79 8.57
C LYS A 32 -2.74 8.82 7.78
N LYS A 33 -1.84 7.87 8.05
CA LYS A 33 -0.59 7.73 7.29
C LYS A 33 -0.85 7.30 5.84
N LEU A 34 -1.76 6.37 5.61
CA LEU A 34 -2.15 5.95 4.24
C LEU A 34 -2.64 7.13 3.38
N LYS A 35 -3.41 8.06 3.97
CA LYS A 35 -3.85 9.30 3.31
C LYS A 35 -2.69 10.21 2.89
N GLU A 36 -1.54 10.12 3.57
CA GLU A 36 -0.39 10.97 3.29
C GLU A 36 0.44 10.47 2.10
N TRP A 37 0.52 9.15 1.85
CA TRP A 37 1.45 8.60 0.86
C TRP A 37 0.82 7.79 -0.28
N TYR A 38 -0.26 7.05 -0.03
CA TYR A 38 -0.78 6.08 -1.01
C TYR A 38 -1.37 6.79 -2.24
N ALA A 39 -2.21 7.78 -1.97
CA ALA A 39 -2.73 8.74 -2.92
C ALA A 39 -2.97 10.05 -2.13
N PRO A 40 -1.97 10.95 -2.04
CA PRO A 40 -2.00 12.07 -1.11
C PRO A 40 -3.31 12.86 -1.13
N GLY A 41 -3.88 13.08 0.06
CA GLY A 41 -5.14 13.79 0.24
C GLY A 41 -6.40 12.93 0.12
N SER A 42 -6.29 11.70 -0.38
CA SER A 42 -7.40 10.75 -0.49
C SER A 42 -7.60 9.97 0.82
N PRO A 43 -8.70 10.15 1.56
CA PRO A 43 -8.85 9.58 2.88
C PRO A 43 -9.12 8.07 2.85
N TRP A 44 -8.68 7.43 3.94
CA TRP A 44 -8.99 6.07 4.31
C TRP A 44 -9.85 6.07 5.57
N GLU A 45 -10.73 5.09 5.69
CA GLU A 45 -11.47 4.77 6.90
C GLU A 45 -11.25 3.28 7.19
N ILE A 46 -10.48 2.97 8.23
CA ILE A 46 -10.13 1.60 8.64
C ILE A 46 -10.58 1.43 10.10
N PRO A 47 -11.87 1.13 10.35
CA PRO A 47 -12.43 1.13 11.71
C PRO A 47 -11.81 0.04 12.59
N ASN A 48 -11.41 -1.08 11.99
CA ASN A 48 -10.77 -2.18 12.70
C ASN A 48 -9.81 -2.93 11.77
N LEU A 49 -8.53 -2.95 12.11
CA LEU A 49 -7.50 -3.64 11.32
C LEU A 49 -7.58 -5.16 11.59
N LYS A 50 -8.55 -5.82 10.96
CA LYS A 50 -8.82 -7.25 11.16
C LYS A 50 -9.31 -7.89 9.86
N VAL A 51 -8.85 -9.12 9.62
CA VAL A 51 -9.29 -9.93 8.48
C VAL A 51 -10.83 -10.07 8.46
N GLY A 52 -11.41 -9.82 7.30
CA GLY A 52 -12.85 -9.86 7.04
C GLY A 52 -13.59 -8.54 7.28
N GLU A 53 -12.97 -7.57 7.95
CA GLU A 53 -13.54 -6.23 8.14
C GLU A 53 -13.41 -5.40 6.85
N GLN A 54 -14.26 -4.37 6.75
CA GLN A 54 -14.26 -3.46 5.61
C GLN A 54 -13.44 -2.21 5.89
N ALA A 55 -12.64 -1.80 4.90
CA ALA A 55 -12.03 -0.49 4.80
C ALA A 55 -12.72 0.30 3.68
N LYS A 56 -12.76 1.62 3.80
CA LYS A 56 -13.25 2.50 2.75
C LYS A 56 -12.13 3.42 2.30
N PHE A 57 -11.99 3.58 1.00
CA PHE A 57 -11.07 4.53 0.39
C PHE A 57 -11.85 5.49 -0.51
N THR A 58 -11.61 6.79 -0.36
CA THR A 58 -12.18 7.82 -1.24
C THR A 58 -11.07 8.49 -2.01
N LEU A 59 -10.95 8.16 -3.30
CA LEU A 59 -10.03 8.81 -4.21
C LEU A 59 -10.52 10.22 -4.53
N MET A 60 -9.72 11.22 -4.17
CA MET A 60 -10.00 12.63 -4.42
C MET A 60 -9.45 13.05 -5.80
N PRO A 61 -10.10 14.02 -6.47
CA PRO A 61 -9.53 14.66 -7.66
C PRO A 61 -8.11 15.18 -7.41
N SER A 62 -7.18 14.90 -8.32
CA SER A 62 -5.80 15.41 -8.28
C SER A 62 -5.24 15.64 -9.68
N VAL A 63 -4.07 16.26 -9.78
CA VAL A 63 -3.38 16.45 -11.08
C VAL A 63 -2.92 15.12 -11.72
N HIS A 64 -2.91 14.04 -10.93
CA HIS A 64 -2.48 12.70 -11.33
C HIS A 64 -3.64 11.78 -11.72
N ASN A 65 -4.88 12.23 -11.53
CA ASN A 65 -6.07 11.49 -11.93
C ASN A 65 -7.05 12.37 -12.73
N ASN A 66 -7.86 11.75 -13.58
CA ASN A 66 -8.81 12.48 -14.42
C ASN A 66 -10.19 12.64 -13.75
N LEU A 67 -10.25 12.64 -12.41
CA LEU A 67 -11.51 12.76 -11.68
C LEU A 67 -11.93 14.22 -11.57
N SER A 68 -13.23 14.47 -11.78
CA SER A 68 -13.85 15.77 -11.46
C SER A 68 -14.55 15.76 -10.10
N ASP A 69 -14.97 14.58 -9.64
CA ASP A 69 -15.65 14.35 -8.36
C ASP A 69 -14.96 13.23 -7.57
N PRO A 70 -15.05 13.21 -6.23
CA PRO A 70 -14.55 12.11 -5.42
C PRO A 70 -15.17 10.77 -5.79
N TYR A 71 -14.36 9.72 -5.83
CA TYR A 71 -14.81 8.35 -6.09
C TYR A 71 -14.50 7.47 -4.87
N SER A 72 -15.54 6.85 -4.28
CA SER A 72 -15.40 6.02 -3.09
C SER A 72 -15.55 4.55 -3.43
N MET A 73 -14.73 3.72 -2.79
CA MET A 73 -14.79 2.27 -2.89
C MET A 73 -14.67 1.63 -1.52
N THR A 74 -15.31 0.48 -1.38
CA THR A 74 -15.19 -0.39 -0.21
C THR A 74 -14.27 -1.55 -0.56
N MET A 75 -13.43 -1.92 0.40
CA MET A 75 -12.43 -2.97 0.27
C MET A 75 -12.53 -3.90 1.48
N THR A 76 -12.29 -5.19 1.28
CA THR A 76 -12.30 -6.18 2.36
C THR A 76 -10.88 -6.52 2.77
N ILE A 77 -10.53 -6.39 4.05
CA ILE A 77 -9.22 -6.78 4.57
C ILE A 77 -9.07 -8.31 4.47
N ARG A 78 -8.01 -8.79 3.81
CA ARG A 78 -7.77 -10.23 3.59
C ARG A 78 -6.64 -10.79 4.44
N THR A 79 -5.56 -10.03 4.60
CA THR A 79 -4.40 -10.44 5.41
C THR A 79 -4.02 -9.31 6.36
N VAL A 80 -3.76 -9.67 7.62
CA VAL A 80 -3.11 -8.82 8.61
C VAL A 80 -2.15 -9.71 9.38
N THR A 81 -0.93 -9.84 8.86
CA THR A 81 0.18 -10.53 9.53
C THR A 81 1.17 -9.46 9.97
N PRO A 82 1.20 -9.09 11.26
CA PRO A 82 2.03 -7.99 11.75
C PRO A 82 3.47 -8.08 11.27
N TYR A 83 3.96 -6.97 10.71
CA TYR A 83 5.33 -6.83 10.20
C TYR A 83 5.68 -7.74 9.00
N GLU A 84 4.70 -8.39 8.38
CA GLU A 84 4.92 -9.28 7.23
C GLU A 84 4.02 -8.91 6.05
N GLU A 85 2.71 -8.84 6.25
CA GLU A 85 1.77 -8.61 5.15
C GLU A 85 0.47 -7.94 5.61
N PHE A 86 0.08 -6.89 4.88
CA PHE A 86 -1.26 -6.32 4.91
C PHE A 86 -1.87 -6.42 3.51
N SER A 87 -3.10 -6.93 3.39
CA SER A 87 -3.75 -7.02 2.07
C SER A 87 -5.24 -6.69 2.13
N ILE A 88 -5.72 -6.13 1.03
CA ILE A 88 -7.09 -5.66 0.84
C ILE A 88 -7.60 -6.12 -0.53
N TYR A 89 -8.85 -6.54 -0.55
CA TYR A 89 -9.54 -6.95 -1.76
C TYR A 89 -10.50 -5.86 -2.22
N LEU A 90 -10.32 -5.38 -3.44
CA LEU A 90 -11.14 -4.36 -4.07
C LEU A 90 -12.34 -5.05 -4.72
N ASP A 91 -13.48 -5.04 -4.05
CA ASP A 91 -14.65 -5.85 -4.43
C ASP A 91 -15.16 -5.52 -5.85
N GLU A 92 -15.22 -4.24 -6.22
CA GLU A 92 -15.66 -3.81 -7.56
C GLU A 92 -14.68 -4.20 -8.68
N GLN A 93 -13.37 -4.16 -8.39
CA GLN A 93 -12.31 -4.42 -9.36
C GLN A 93 -11.89 -5.88 -9.40
N GLN A 94 -12.42 -6.70 -8.48
CA GLN A 94 -12.06 -8.10 -8.28
C GLN A 94 -10.54 -8.31 -8.20
N MET A 95 -9.86 -7.42 -7.47
CA MET A 95 -8.40 -7.37 -7.39
C MET A 95 -7.94 -7.47 -5.93
N LEU A 96 -6.93 -8.29 -5.66
CA LEU A 96 -6.22 -8.31 -4.39
C LEU A 96 -5.00 -7.39 -4.48
N LEU A 97 -4.92 -6.41 -3.59
CA LEU A 97 -3.74 -5.59 -3.39
C LEU A 97 -3.07 -5.99 -2.07
N SER A 98 -1.80 -6.39 -2.13
CA SER A 98 -1.00 -6.82 -0.98
C SER A 98 0.23 -5.95 -0.83
N PHE A 99 0.52 -5.56 0.41
CA PHE A 99 1.70 -4.85 0.87
C PHE A 99 2.52 -5.83 1.71
N ALA A 100 3.61 -6.34 1.14
CA ALA A 100 4.52 -7.27 1.82
C ALA A 100 5.76 -6.53 2.32
N LEU A 101 6.14 -6.82 3.56
CA LEU A 101 7.33 -6.29 4.23
C LEU A 101 8.38 -7.38 4.38
N HIS A 102 9.64 -7.03 4.14
CA HIS A 102 10.76 -7.90 4.45
C HIS A 102 11.92 -7.07 5.02
N SER A 103 12.49 -7.55 6.13
CA SER A 103 13.64 -6.90 6.75
C SER A 103 14.89 -7.13 5.90
N GLU A 104 15.57 -6.05 5.54
CA GLU A 104 16.80 -6.04 4.77
C GLU A 104 17.96 -5.51 5.61
N ARG A 105 19.20 -5.75 5.19
CA ARG A 105 20.39 -5.22 5.91
C ARG A 105 20.38 -3.69 6.05
N ASN A 106 19.74 -2.99 5.13
CA ASN A 106 19.76 -1.53 5.01
C ASN A 106 18.37 -0.89 5.20
N GLY A 107 17.44 -1.60 5.85
CA GLY A 107 16.08 -1.10 6.10
C GLY A 107 15.01 -2.16 5.85
N VAL A 108 13.86 -1.74 5.35
CA VAL A 108 12.72 -2.63 5.07
C VAL A 108 12.36 -2.52 3.60
N SER A 109 12.26 -3.65 2.90
CA SER A 109 11.69 -3.67 1.55
C SER A 109 10.18 -3.75 1.65
N VAL A 110 9.49 -2.86 0.93
CA VAL A 110 8.03 -2.87 0.77
C VAL A 110 7.72 -3.27 -0.66
N THR A 111 6.91 -4.31 -0.84
CA THR A 111 6.46 -4.78 -2.14
C THR A 111 4.95 -4.65 -2.25
N ILE A 112 4.49 -4.07 -3.36
CA ILE A 112 3.09 -4.13 -3.78
C ILE A 112 2.99 -5.14 -4.92
N ASN A 113 2.05 -6.07 -4.83
CA ASN A 113 1.82 -7.14 -5.82
C ASN A 113 1.25 -6.66 -7.17
N SER A 114 1.48 -5.40 -7.52
CA SER A 114 1.03 -4.73 -8.73
C SER A 114 2.00 -3.61 -9.12
N ALA A 115 2.18 -3.36 -10.42
CA ALA A 115 2.95 -2.25 -10.94
C ALA A 115 2.16 -0.93 -10.85
N GLY A 116 2.83 0.18 -11.17
CA GLY A 116 2.21 1.51 -11.17
C GLY A 116 2.19 2.20 -9.81
N PHE A 117 2.73 1.58 -8.76
CA PHE A 117 2.80 2.15 -7.41
C PHE A 117 4.18 2.74 -7.08
N ASN A 118 5.07 2.91 -8.06
CA ASN A 118 6.42 3.43 -7.80
C ASN A 118 6.42 4.84 -7.17
N GLU A 119 5.51 5.71 -7.61
CA GLU A 119 5.38 7.07 -7.05
C GLU A 119 4.79 7.05 -5.63
N SER A 120 3.72 6.26 -5.41
CA SER A 120 3.17 6.02 -4.07
C SER A 120 4.24 5.44 -3.12
N LEU A 121 5.02 4.46 -3.56
CA LEU A 121 6.11 3.88 -2.76
C LEU A 121 7.21 4.90 -2.47
N ALA A 122 7.53 5.79 -3.40
CA ALA A 122 8.44 6.90 -3.15
C ALA A 122 7.89 7.87 -2.09
N ASN A 123 6.58 8.14 -2.09
CA ASN A 123 5.92 8.89 -1.03
C ASN A 123 6.00 8.17 0.33
N LEU A 124 5.77 6.85 0.36
CA LEU A 124 5.89 6.05 1.59
C LEU A 124 7.30 6.15 2.16
N LYS A 125 8.32 6.00 1.30
CA LYS A 125 9.72 6.16 1.70
C LYS A 125 9.98 7.54 2.27
N ALA A 126 9.51 8.61 1.62
CA ALA A 126 9.68 9.96 2.10
C ALA A 126 9.01 10.18 3.46
N LEU A 127 7.77 9.70 3.62
CA LEU A 127 7.03 9.78 4.88
C LEU A 127 7.78 9.11 6.03
N VAL A 128 8.20 7.86 5.85
CA VAL A 128 8.91 7.09 6.89
C VAL A 128 10.28 7.69 7.21
N GLU A 129 10.99 8.21 6.21
CA GLU A 129 12.31 8.83 6.39
C GLU A 129 12.25 10.29 6.88
N GLY A 130 11.06 10.83 7.15
CA GLY A 130 10.87 12.21 7.61
C GLY A 130 11.25 13.27 6.57
N LYS A 131 11.03 12.98 5.29
CA LYS A 131 11.31 13.85 4.14
C LYS A 131 10.03 14.42 3.54
N GLU A 132 10.18 15.45 2.71
CA GLU A 132 9.09 16.02 1.92
C GLU A 132 8.53 14.98 0.93
N ILE A 133 7.20 14.92 0.82
CA ILE A 133 6.49 13.98 -0.06
C ILE A 133 6.65 14.42 -1.53
N PRO A 134 7.31 13.62 -2.40
CA PRO A 134 7.69 14.06 -3.74
C PRO A 134 6.53 14.08 -4.76
N TYR A 135 5.48 13.27 -4.59
CA TYR A 135 4.40 13.13 -5.56
C TYR A 135 3.02 13.39 -4.92
N VAL A 136 2.63 14.66 -4.82
CA VAL A 136 1.32 15.13 -4.29
C VAL A 136 0.35 15.54 -5.37
#